data_AF-A0A5B0RNW9-F1
#
_entry.id   AF-A0A5B0RNW9-F1
#
_cell.length_a   1.000
_cell.length_b   1.000
_cell.length_c   1.000
_cell.angle_alpha   90.00
_cell.angle_beta   90.00
_cell.angle_gamma   90.00
#
_symmetry.space_group_name_H-M   'P 1'
#
loop_
_entity.id
_entity.type
_entity.pdbx_description
1 polymer ?
#
loop_
_entity_poly.entity_id
_entity_poly.type
_entity_poly.pdbx_seq_one_letter_code
_entity_poly.pdbx_strand_id
1 'polypeptide(L)'
;MEVMKALDVARGTPGRSMRPNSNFVRRFHACTGEKDKVKVVQDYADGVFPAISCTMALGMGQNWSRVRRVIQMGRADPSSICQMIGRCGRDGRAGLAIILVEKTRKGGKNCVDDFDQSKKQGHNDRMDALAITLVCLRIAFLIDNMLGYIPLSVEDPSYIAEQAREKAAGFDICHCSNCMPNRAEGLIRNIKMMNVANMDEFLLKDWPVESIGRPKTTKRKNAGGDANGTQKKLKLSKPLQDLLSLQLTTDFASLFDHIYTKPMLFTASDLFGEKEIQAIIKDFGKLDGISSIRKVIGGQMIPGQLEVLHNSILSFTQGAFLDEENSIQDRANRLKELEEQKEQERAEAQAQEAERKREAAKVAKAIEDRIAEVEAEKQAARKQVEDVWKAEQALHMVKLIRLAGEKAEREGLKSIHRGRYIGGSA
;
A
#
# COMPACT_ATOMS: atom_id res chain seq x y z
N MET A 1 -4.29 23.12 -6.96
CA MET A 1 -3.09 23.99 -6.91
C MET A 1 -1.94 23.38 -6.13
N GLU A 2 -2.20 22.66 -5.03
CA GLU A 2 -1.16 22.12 -4.15
C GLU A 2 -0.26 21.09 -4.83
N VAL A 3 -0.81 20.21 -5.68
CA VAL A 3 -0.03 19.23 -6.45
C VAL A 3 1.06 19.89 -7.30
N MET A 4 0.71 20.96 -8.02
CA MET A 4 1.69 21.68 -8.84
C MET A 4 2.73 22.43 -8.01
N LYS A 5 2.35 22.95 -6.83
CA LYS A 5 3.32 23.55 -5.89
C LYS A 5 4.30 22.49 -5.37
N ALA A 6 3.82 21.30 -5.02
CA ALA A 6 4.67 20.19 -4.58
C ALA A 6 5.65 19.77 -5.68
N LEU A 7 5.17 19.69 -6.92
CA LEU A 7 6.00 19.43 -8.09
C LEU A 7 7.08 20.49 -8.32
N ASP A 8 6.74 21.77 -8.22
CA ASP A 8 7.70 22.87 -8.33
C ASP A 8 8.78 22.80 -7.25
N VAL A 9 8.39 22.53 -6.00
CA VAL A 9 9.32 22.38 -4.88
C VAL A 9 10.24 21.19 -5.09
N ALA A 10 9.71 20.03 -5.50
CA ALA A 10 10.49 18.84 -5.78
C ALA A 10 11.52 19.05 -6.91
N ARG A 11 11.24 19.95 -7.85
CA ARG A 11 12.15 20.32 -8.94
C ARG A 11 13.10 21.46 -8.61
N GLY A 12 13.01 22.07 -7.42
CA GLY A 12 13.78 23.26 -7.08
C GLY A 12 13.39 24.50 -7.89
N THR A 13 12.16 24.54 -8.41
CA THR A 13 11.63 25.68 -9.19
C THR A 13 10.30 26.23 -8.64
N PRO A 14 10.24 26.72 -7.39
CA PRO A 14 9.01 27.26 -6.79
C PRO A 14 8.32 28.30 -7.68
N GLY A 15 7.01 28.12 -7.91
CA GLY A 15 6.17 29.08 -8.65
C GLY A 15 6.25 29.00 -10.18
N ARG A 16 7.11 28.14 -10.76
CA ARG A 16 7.16 27.96 -12.22
C ARG A 16 5.86 27.46 -12.81
N SER A 17 5.15 26.59 -12.09
CA SER A 17 3.86 26.04 -12.51
C SER A 17 2.72 27.07 -12.56
N MET A 18 2.91 28.25 -11.97
CA MET A 18 1.94 29.36 -12.05
C MET A 18 2.03 30.13 -13.38
N ARG A 19 3.08 29.90 -14.19
CA ARG A 19 3.23 30.53 -15.49
C ARG A 19 2.27 29.88 -16.51
N PRO A 20 1.50 30.65 -17.29
CA PRO A 20 0.52 30.11 -18.25
C PRO A 20 1.11 29.08 -19.23
N ASN A 21 2.35 29.29 -19.68
CA ASN A 21 3.06 28.41 -20.60
C ASN A 21 4.20 27.64 -19.89
N SER A 22 3.92 27.09 -18.71
CA SER A 22 4.87 26.21 -18.02
C SER A 22 5.28 25.03 -18.92
N ASN A 23 6.58 24.84 -19.13
CA ASN A 23 7.14 23.72 -19.92
C ASN A 23 7.21 22.41 -19.12
N PHE A 24 6.69 22.37 -17.89
CA PHE A 24 6.74 21.18 -17.04
C PHE A 24 5.34 20.63 -16.74
N VAL A 25 4.54 21.42 -16.02
CA VAL A 25 3.18 21.02 -15.61
C VAL A 25 2.20 22.15 -15.91
N ARG A 26 1.04 21.79 -16.47
CA ARG A 26 -0.06 22.71 -16.76
C ARG A 26 -1.39 22.20 -16.19
N ARG A 27 -2.33 23.12 -15.98
CA ARG A 27 -3.65 22.83 -15.39
C ARG A 27 -4.67 22.46 -16.43
N PHE A 28 -5.47 21.45 -16.12
CA PHE A 28 -6.68 21.10 -16.85
C PHE A 28 -7.80 20.83 -15.83
N HIS A 29 -8.41 21.90 -15.34
CA HIS A 29 -9.49 21.84 -14.36
C HIS A 29 -10.77 22.41 -14.96
N ALA A 30 -11.90 22.23 -14.27
CA ALA A 30 -13.19 22.78 -14.70
C ALA A 30 -13.16 24.32 -14.89
N CYS A 31 -12.35 25.02 -14.09
CA CYS A 31 -12.16 26.47 -14.20
C CYS A 31 -11.13 26.91 -15.25
N THR A 32 -10.51 25.99 -15.99
CA THR A 32 -9.61 26.34 -17.11
C THR A 32 -10.45 26.85 -18.28
N GLY A 33 -10.11 28.00 -18.85
CA GLY A 33 -10.80 28.55 -20.02
C GLY A 33 -10.72 27.62 -21.23
N GLU A 34 -11.73 27.63 -22.10
CA GLU A 34 -11.83 26.65 -23.19
C GLU A 34 -10.67 26.76 -24.20
N LYS A 35 -10.23 27.98 -24.52
CA LYS A 35 -9.03 28.21 -25.35
C LYS A 35 -7.76 27.61 -24.72
N ASP A 36 -7.62 27.71 -23.40
CA ASP A 36 -6.50 27.15 -22.67
C ASP A 36 -6.56 25.62 -22.66
N LYS A 37 -7.75 25.02 -22.54
CA LYS A 37 -7.90 23.56 -22.65
C LYS A 37 -7.45 23.04 -24.01
N VAL A 38 -7.91 23.66 -25.09
CA VAL A 38 -7.50 23.31 -26.47
C VAL A 38 -5.98 23.43 -26.62
N LYS A 39 -5.40 24.53 -26.16
CA LYS A 39 -3.95 24.73 -26.19
C LYS A 39 -3.20 23.69 -25.36
N VAL A 40 -3.67 23.37 -24.15
CA VAL A 40 -3.06 22.36 -23.28
C VAL A 40 -3.08 20.98 -23.94
N VAL A 41 -4.19 20.61 -24.59
CA VAL A 41 -4.30 19.35 -25.35
C VAL A 41 -3.30 19.33 -26.50
N GLN A 42 -3.24 20.38 -27.31
CA GLN A 42 -2.35 20.47 -28.47
C GLN A 42 -0.88 20.46 -28.05
N ASP A 43 -0.46 21.37 -27.16
CA ASP A 43 0.91 21.44 -26.66
C ASP A 43 1.32 20.13 -25.94
N TYR A 44 0.36 19.46 -25.27
CA TYR A 44 0.61 18.15 -24.68
C TYR A 44 0.71 17.07 -25.73
N ALA A 45 0.00 17.10 -26.85
CA ALA A 45 0.21 16.16 -27.94
C ALA A 45 1.60 16.36 -28.59
N ASP A 46 2.00 17.61 -28.79
CA ASP A 46 3.21 18.01 -29.52
C ASP A 46 4.54 17.82 -28.76
N GLY A 47 4.51 17.57 -27.45
CA GLY A 47 5.73 17.31 -26.67
C GLY A 47 6.24 18.47 -25.86
N VAL A 48 5.51 19.59 -25.86
CA VAL A 48 5.95 20.85 -25.26
C VAL A 48 6.16 20.73 -23.74
N PHE A 49 5.34 19.92 -23.07
CA PHE A 49 5.47 19.67 -21.64
C PHE A 49 5.03 18.24 -21.26
N PRO A 50 5.57 17.67 -20.17
CA PRO A 50 5.38 16.25 -19.83
C PRO A 50 4.21 15.95 -18.87
N ALA A 51 3.68 16.91 -18.10
CA ALA A 51 2.71 16.63 -17.04
C ALA A 51 1.45 17.51 -17.11
N ILE A 52 0.28 16.91 -16.91
CA ILE A 52 -0.98 17.63 -16.73
C ILE A 52 -1.45 17.39 -15.29
N SER A 53 -1.81 18.48 -14.60
CA SER A 53 -2.56 18.40 -13.35
C SER A 53 -4.02 18.66 -13.66
N CYS A 54 -4.88 17.69 -13.38
CA CYS A 54 -6.29 17.75 -13.73
C CYS A 54 -7.20 17.26 -12.62
N THR A 55 -8.47 17.65 -12.71
CA THR A 55 -9.58 17.01 -11.97
C THR A 55 -10.32 16.07 -12.92
N MET A 56 -11.50 15.59 -12.51
CA MET A 56 -12.40 14.80 -13.38
C MET A 56 -12.73 15.49 -14.71
N ALA A 57 -12.50 16.81 -14.81
CA ALA A 57 -12.66 17.59 -16.03
C ALA A 57 -11.82 17.09 -17.23
N LEU A 58 -10.77 16.29 -17.02
CA LEU A 58 -10.03 15.65 -18.13
C LEU A 58 -10.82 14.49 -18.80
N GLY A 59 -12.05 14.23 -18.37
CA GLY A 59 -12.81 13.02 -18.69
C GLY A 59 -14.08 13.29 -19.50
N MET A 60 -13.97 13.16 -20.83
CA MET A 60 -14.82 12.38 -21.75
C MET A 60 -14.53 12.83 -23.19
N GLY A 61 -14.33 11.89 -24.12
CA GLY A 61 -14.20 12.18 -25.56
C GLY A 61 -12.80 12.51 -26.13
N GLN A 62 -11.77 12.75 -25.31
CA GLN A 62 -10.41 13.04 -25.81
C GLN A 62 -9.46 11.83 -25.70
N ASN A 63 -8.65 11.62 -26.75
CA ASN A 63 -7.66 10.55 -26.79
C ASN A 63 -6.29 11.04 -26.27
N TRP A 64 -5.84 10.46 -25.16
CA TRP A 64 -4.58 10.81 -24.50
C TRP A 64 -3.51 9.75 -24.75
N SER A 65 -3.21 9.43 -26.01
CA SER A 65 -2.31 8.33 -26.40
C SER A 65 -0.91 8.43 -25.77
N ARG A 66 -0.42 9.64 -25.50
CA ARG A 66 0.89 9.86 -24.89
C ARG A 66 0.95 9.68 -23.38
N VAL A 67 -0.20 9.53 -22.72
CA VAL A 67 -0.24 9.30 -21.28
C VAL A 67 0.26 7.89 -21.00
N ARG A 68 1.43 7.80 -20.38
CA ARG A 68 2.01 6.54 -19.90
C ARG A 68 1.87 6.36 -18.40
N ARG A 69 1.62 7.44 -17.65
CA ARG A 69 1.51 7.42 -16.19
C ARG A 69 0.32 8.23 -15.71
N VAL A 70 -0.43 7.68 -14.77
CA VAL A 70 -1.51 8.36 -14.04
C VAL A 70 -1.22 8.25 -12.56
N ILE A 71 -1.23 9.39 -11.86
CA ILE A 71 -1.10 9.44 -10.40
C ILE A 71 -2.40 9.99 -9.86
N GLN A 72 -3.19 9.13 -9.24
CA GLN A 72 -4.39 9.52 -8.52
C GLN A 72 -4.01 9.84 -7.08
N MET A 73 -4.41 11.03 -6.61
CA MET A 73 -4.14 11.47 -5.25
C MET A 73 -5.44 11.60 -4.46
N GLY A 74 -5.50 10.92 -3.32
CA GLY A 74 -6.61 11.01 -2.39
C GLY A 74 -7.78 10.11 -2.71
N ARG A 75 -8.78 10.18 -1.83
CA ARG A 75 -10.01 9.38 -1.84
C ARG A 75 -10.94 9.83 -2.97
N ALA A 76 -11.35 8.90 -3.82
CA ALA A 76 -12.31 9.15 -4.89
C ALA A 76 -13.09 7.87 -5.21
N ASP A 77 -14.25 8.03 -5.84
CA ASP A 77 -15.09 6.92 -6.30
C ASP A 77 -14.29 5.95 -7.19
N PRO A 78 -14.36 4.62 -6.96
CA PRO A 78 -13.60 3.63 -7.73
C PRO A 78 -13.85 3.68 -9.22
N SER A 79 -15.09 3.89 -9.67
CA SER A 79 -15.43 3.96 -11.10
C SER A 79 -14.75 5.18 -11.74
N SER A 80 -14.72 6.31 -11.04
CA SER A 80 -13.99 7.51 -11.46
C SER A 80 -12.47 7.27 -11.55
N ILE A 81 -11.90 6.54 -10.57
CA ILE A 81 -10.48 6.14 -10.60
C ILE A 81 -10.21 5.22 -11.80
N CYS A 82 -11.05 4.22 -12.02
CA CYS A 82 -10.94 3.28 -13.15
C CYS A 82 -10.91 4.02 -14.49
N GLN A 83 -11.78 5.03 -14.67
CA GLN A 83 -11.80 5.86 -15.88
C GLN A 83 -10.53 6.71 -16.07
N MET A 84 -9.91 7.16 -14.97
CA MET A 84 -8.65 7.92 -15.02
C MET A 84 -7.47 7.02 -15.37
N ILE A 85 -7.33 5.89 -14.68
CA ILE A 85 -6.20 4.98 -14.93
C ILE A 85 -6.32 4.35 -16.32
N GLY A 86 -7.53 4.14 -16.84
CA GLY A 86 -7.77 3.72 -18.24
C GLY A 86 -7.33 4.72 -19.32
N ARG A 87 -6.73 5.86 -18.95
CA ARG A 87 -6.10 6.79 -19.88
C ARG A 87 -4.65 6.43 -20.17
N CYS A 88 -3.96 5.70 -19.29
CA CYS A 88 -2.59 5.29 -19.57
C CYS A 88 -2.52 4.07 -20.50
N GLY A 89 -1.50 4.03 -21.37
CA GLY A 89 -1.22 2.87 -22.21
C GLY A 89 -2.13 2.70 -23.43
N ARG A 90 -2.80 3.77 -23.86
CA ARG A 90 -3.66 3.77 -25.06
C ARG A 90 -2.91 3.61 -26.38
N ASP A 91 -1.59 3.76 -26.35
CA ASP A 91 -0.69 3.47 -27.47
C ASP A 91 -0.34 1.97 -27.57
N GLY A 92 -1.00 1.11 -26.78
CA GLY A 92 -0.78 -0.34 -26.75
C GLY A 92 0.39 -0.77 -25.87
N ARG A 93 1.15 0.18 -25.30
CA ARG A 93 2.25 -0.10 -24.38
C ARG A 93 1.78 -0.04 -22.93
N ALA A 94 2.51 -0.69 -22.02
CA ALA A 94 2.11 -0.79 -20.61
C ALA A 94 2.00 0.59 -19.93
N GLY A 95 0.85 0.89 -19.34
CA GLY A 95 0.66 2.08 -18.52
C GLY A 95 1.01 1.85 -17.05
N LEU A 96 1.39 2.90 -16.33
CA LEU A 96 1.56 2.85 -14.88
C LEU A 96 0.52 3.71 -14.19
N ALA A 97 -0.30 3.09 -13.35
CA ALA A 97 -1.21 3.75 -12.43
C ALA A 97 -0.63 3.72 -11.01
N ILE A 98 -0.60 4.88 -10.34
CA ILE A 98 -0.25 5.00 -8.93
C ILE A 98 -1.44 5.62 -8.22
N ILE A 99 -2.00 4.91 -7.24
CA ILE A 99 -3.10 5.40 -6.42
C ILE A 99 -2.54 5.70 -5.04
N LEU A 100 -2.43 6.98 -4.71
CA LEU A 100 -1.97 7.44 -3.40
C LEU A 100 -3.18 7.61 -2.49
N VAL A 101 -3.32 6.69 -1.53
CA VAL A 101 -4.37 6.71 -0.51
C VAL A 101 -3.81 7.11 0.85
N GLU A 102 -4.65 7.72 1.68
CA GLU A 102 -4.29 8.01 3.07
C GLU A 102 -4.16 6.71 3.86
N LYS A 103 -3.06 6.55 4.62
CA LYS A 103 -2.85 5.39 5.49
C LYS A 103 -3.96 5.21 6.52
N THR A 104 -4.55 6.32 6.97
CA THR A 104 -5.66 6.31 7.93
C THR A 104 -6.64 7.41 7.53
N ARG A 105 -7.87 7.01 7.25
CA ARG A 105 -8.98 7.88 6.83
C ARG A 105 -9.84 8.17 8.07
N LYS A 106 -9.91 9.43 8.47
CA LYS A 106 -10.69 9.87 9.63
C LYS A 106 -12.18 9.63 9.37
N GLY A 107 -12.84 8.88 10.25
CA GLY A 107 -14.25 8.52 10.09
C GLY A 107 -14.54 7.52 8.95
N GLY A 108 -13.51 6.85 8.42
CA GLY A 108 -13.63 5.76 7.45
C GLY A 108 -13.14 4.42 8.01
N LYS A 109 -13.36 3.33 7.25
CA LYS A 109 -13.06 1.93 7.63
C LYS A 109 -11.64 1.45 7.28
N ASN A 110 -10.71 1.50 8.22
CA ASN A 110 -9.26 1.43 7.96
C ASN A 110 -8.66 0.01 7.96
N CYS A 111 -9.42 -0.99 8.36
CA CYS A 111 -9.08 -2.40 8.17
C CYS A 111 -10.27 -3.18 7.57
N VAL A 112 -10.02 -4.42 7.15
CA VAL A 112 -11.05 -5.28 6.56
C VAL A 112 -12.14 -5.60 7.59
N ASP A 113 -11.77 -5.75 8.86
CA ASP A 113 -12.71 -6.07 9.95
C ASP A 113 -13.72 -4.96 10.24
N ASP A 114 -13.43 -3.72 9.83
CA ASP A 114 -14.36 -2.61 9.91
C ASP A 114 -15.56 -2.76 8.94
N PHE A 115 -15.50 -3.71 8.00
CA PHE A 115 -16.54 -3.97 7.02
C PHE A 115 -17.46 -5.11 7.46
N ASP A 116 -18.72 -4.77 7.70
CA ASP A 116 -19.79 -5.73 7.89
C ASP A 116 -20.14 -6.41 6.55
N GLN A 117 -19.72 -7.67 6.39
CA GLN A 117 -19.95 -8.46 5.17
C GLN A 117 -21.43 -8.71 4.88
N SER A 118 -22.32 -8.60 5.89
CA SER A 118 -23.77 -8.75 5.68
C SER A 118 -24.41 -7.53 5.04
N LYS A 119 -23.70 -6.38 5.04
CA LYS A 119 -24.20 -5.11 4.51
C LYS A 119 -23.63 -4.82 3.14
N LYS A 120 -24.50 -4.30 2.26
CA LYS A 120 -24.07 -3.74 0.98
C LYS A 120 -23.16 -2.54 1.23
N GLN A 121 -22.10 -2.44 0.44
CA GLN A 121 -21.19 -1.30 0.50
C GLN A 121 -21.88 -0.05 -0.06
N GLY A 122 -21.92 1.02 0.72
CA GLY A 122 -22.27 2.34 0.23
C GLY A 122 -21.14 2.99 -0.56
N HIS A 123 -21.38 4.19 -1.09
CA HIS A 123 -20.36 4.96 -1.83
C HIS A 123 -19.08 5.20 -1.00
N ASN A 124 -19.22 5.53 0.28
CA ASN A 124 -18.09 5.71 1.20
C ASN A 124 -17.34 4.40 1.47
N ASP A 125 -18.07 3.29 1.64
CA ASP A 125 -17.47 1.98 1.88
C ASP A 125 -16.63 1.53 0.70
N ARG A 126 -17.13 1.72 -0.54
CA ARG A 126 -16.39 1.38 -1.77
C ARG A 126 -15.05 2.11 -1.87
N MET A 127 -15.04 3.41 -1.56
CA MET A 127 -13.82 4.21 -1.55
C MET A 127 -12.81 3.72 -0.50
N ASP A 128 -13.31 3.36 0.68
CA ASP A 128 -12.48 2.86 1.77
C ASP A 128 -11.96 1.44 1.46
N ALA A 129 -12.81 0.59 0.90
CA ALA A 129 -12.50 -0.78 0.50
C ALA A 129 -11.42 -0.81 -0.59
N LEU A 130 -11.51 0.05 -1.61
CA LEU A 130 -10.47 0.15 -2.63
C LEU A 130 -9.09 0.52 -2.05
N ALA A 131 -9.06 1.30 -0.97
CA ALA A 131 -7.81 1.72 -0.33
C ALA A 131 -7.12 0.60 0.44
N ILE A 132 -7.85 -0.46 0.85
CA ILE A 132 -7.32 -1.52 1.72
C ILE A 132 -7.46 -2.93 1.14
N THR A 133 -8.18 -3.10 0.02
CA THR A 133 -8.43 -4.41 -0.55
C THR A 133 -7.12 -5.13 -0.86
N LEU A 134 -7.07 -6.41 -0.54
CA LEU A 134 -5.92 -7.29 -0.78
C LEU A 134 -6.08 -8.11 -2.07
N VAL A 135 -7.22 -8.00 -2.75
CA VAL A 135 -7.49 -8.80 -3.94
C VAL A 135 -6.91 -8.14 -5.20
N CYS A 136 -6.87 -8.88 -6.31
CA CYS A 136 -6.44 -8.32 -7.60
C CYS A 136 -7.22 -7.04 -7.95
N LEU A 137 -6.52 -5.91 -8.14
CA LEU A 137 -7.16 -4.62 -8.45
C LEU A 137 -7.94 -4.65 -9.78
N ARG A 138 -7.46 -5.42 -10.78
CA ARG A 138 -8.17 -5.57 -12.06
C ARG A 138 -9.56 -6.17 -11.84
N ILE A 139 -9.62 -7.26 -11.09
CA ILE A 139 -10.86 -7.95 -10.75
C ILE A 139 -11.73 -7.07 -9.83
N ALA A 140 -11.14 -6.41 -8.85
CA ALA A 140 -11.86 -5.50 -7.95
C ALA A 140 -12.58 -4.37 -8.70
N PHE A 141 -11.90 -3.71 -9.65
CA PHE A 141 -12.52 -2.68 -10.47
C PHE A 141 -13.63 -3.22 -11.37
N LEU A 142 -13.50 -4.45 -11.90
CA LEU A 142 -14.56 -5.05 -12.69
C LEU A 142 -15.79 -5.35 -11.84
N ILE A 143 -15.61 -5.99 -10.69
CA ILE A 143 -16.69 -6.30 -9.76
C ILE A 143 -17.39 -5.04 -9.29
N ASP A 144 -16.64 -3.99 -8.99
CA ASP A 144 -17.21 -2.68 -8.64
C ASP A 144 -18.09 -2.12 -9.75
N ASN A 145 -17.61 -2.15 -11.00
CA ASN A 145 -18.37 -1.65 -12.14
C ASN A 145 -19.61 -2.49 -12.47
N MET A 146 -19.57 -3.81 -12.24
CA MET A 146 -20.69 -4.71 -12.57
C MET A 146 -21.70 -4.86 -11.42
N LEU A 147 -21.21 -4.95 -10.18
CA LEU A 147 -21.99 -5.35 -9.00
C LEU A 147 -22.05 -4.25 -7.93
N GLY A 148 -21.27 -3.17 -8.06
CA GLY A 148 -21.35 -2.00 -7.19
C GLY A 148 -20.69 -2.16 -5.82
N TYR A 149 -19.67 -3.02 -5.69
CA TYR A 149 -18.88 -3.15 -4.46
C TYR A 149 -17.43 -3.56 -4.74
N ILE A 150 -16.53 -3.32 -3.77
CA ILE A 150 -15.13 -3.76 -3.87
C ILE A 150 -14.95 -5.02 -3.01
N PRO A 151 -14.57 -6.17 -3.58
CA PRO A 151 -14.26 -7.37 -2.80
C PRO A 151 -13.06 -7.13 -1.88
N LEU A 152 -13.12 -7.68 -0.67
CA LEU A 152 -12.08 -7.53 0.36
C LEU A 152 -11.31 -8.82 0.66
N SER A 153 -11.78 -9.95 0.13
CA SER A 153 -11.21 -11.28 0.38
C SER A 153 -11.19 -12.07 -0.93
N VAL A 154 -10.20 -12.97 -1.06
CA VAL A 154 -10.04 -13.82 -2.24
C VAL A 154 -11.03 -14.98 -2.27
N GLU A 155 -11.72 -15.20 -1.15
CA GLU A 155 -12.80 -16.16 -0.97
C GLU A 155 -14.16 -15.60 -1.43
N ASP A 156 -14.25 -14.33 -1.83
CA ASP A 156 -15.47 -13.75 -2.39
C ASP A 156 -15.93 -14.54 -3.64
N PRO A 157 -17.19 -15.04 -3.68
CA PRO A 157 -17.66 -15.86 -4.80
C PRO A 157 -17.57 -15.17 -6.17
N SER A 158 -17.82 -13.86 -6.23
CA SER A 158 -17.71 -13.06 -7.46
C SER A 158 -16.25 -12.93 -7.87
N TYR A 159 -15.34 -12.77 -6.90
CA TYR A 159 -13.89 -12.75 -7.16
C TYR A 159 -13.40 -14.07 -7.74
N ILE A 160 -13.80 -15.20 -7.16
CA ILE A 160 -13.43 -16.55 -7.63
C ILE A 160 -13.97 -16.78 -9.05
N ALA A 161 -15.25 -16.47 -9.27
CA ALA A 161 -15.88 -16.64 -10.59
C ALA A 161 -15.18 -15.79 -11.66
N GLU A 162 -14.85 -14.54 -11.32
CA GLU A 162 -14.19 -13.64 -12.25
C GLU A 162 -12.74 -14.06 -12.53
N GLN A 163 -12.00 -14.50 -11.51
CA GLN A 163 -10.66 -15.04 -11.68
C GLN A 163 -10.67 -16.27 -12.60
N ALA A 164 -11.64 -17.17 -12.44
CA ALA A 164 -11.81 -18.33 -13.31
C ALA A 164 -12.13 -17.92 -14.76
N ARG A 165 -12.99 -16.91 -14.95
CA ARG A 165 -13.31 -16.35 -16.27
C ARG A 165 -12.09 -15.74 -16.95
N GLU A 166 -11.33 -14.89 -16.27
CA GLU A 166 -10.09 -14.29 -16.83
C GLU A 166 -9.11 -15.37 -17.28
N LYS A 167 -8.94 -16.43 -16.47
CA LYS A 167 -8.08 -17.57 -16.82
C LYS A 167 -8.58 -18.35 -18.03
N ALA A 168 -9.88 -18.64 -18.09
CA ALA A 168 -10.50 -19.36 -19.21
C ALA A 168 -10.44 -18.54 -20.52
N ALA A 169 -10.55 -17.22 -20.42
CA ALA A 169 -10.45 -16.30 -21.54
C ALA A 169 -9.00 -15.98 -21.94
N GLY A 170 -7.99 -16.53 -21.25
CA GLY A 170 -6.59 -16.34 -21.59
C GLY A 170 -6.08 -14.91 -21.34
N PHE A 171 -6.60 -14.22 -20.33
CA PHE A 171 -6.13 -12.86 -19.99
C PHE A 171 -4.69 -12.91 -19.49
N ASP A 172 -3.91 -11.87 -19.81
CA ASP A 172 -2.55 -11.71 -19.29
C ASP A 172 -2.54 -11.68 -17.76
N ILE A 173 -1.41 -12.12 -17.18
CA ILE A 173 -1.21 -12.12 -15.74
C ILE A 173 -1.28 -10.67 -15.22
N CYS A 174 -2.02 -10.46 -14.14
CA CYS A 174 -2.12 -9.13 -13.55
C CYS A 174 -0.82 -8.73 -12.84
N HIS A 175 -0.34 -7.51 -13.10
CA HIS A 175 0.85 -6.92 -12.48
C HIS A 175 0.53 -5.87 -11.40
N CYS A 176 -0.69 -5.86 -10.85
CA CYS A 176 -1.04 -4.92 -9.79
C CYS A 176 -0.28 -5.21 -8.49
N SER A 177 -0.23 -4.22 -7.59
CA SER A 177 0.50 -4.32 -6.31
C SER A 177 0.06 -5.49 -5.42
N ASN A 178 -1.20 -5.91 -5.52
CA ASN A 178 -1.73 -7.03 -4.74
C ASN A 178 -1.35 -8.39 -5.35
N CYS A 179 -1.20 -8.47 -6.67
CA CYS A 179 -0.76 -9.68 -7.36
C CYS A 179 0.76 -9.85 -7.35
N MET A 180 1.51 -8.74 -7.35
CA MET A 180 2.99 -8.73 -7.42
C MET A 180 3.59 -7.72 -6.43
N PRO A 181 3.49 -7.97 -5.11
CA PRO A 181 3.90 -7.01 -4.09
C PRO A 181 5.39 -6.66 -4.15
N ASN A 182 6.27 -7.66 -4.32
CA ASN A 182 7.72 -7.42 -4.42
C ASN A 182 8.09 -6.57 -5.64
N ARG A 183 7.41 -6.80 -6.77
CA ARG A 183 7.63 -6.02 -7.99
C ARG A 183 7.17 -4.58 -7.80
N ALA A 184 6.00 -4.38 -7.20
CA ALA A 184 5.46 -3.05 -6.94
C ALA A 184 6.33 -2.24 -5.96
N GLU A 185 6.79 -2.87 -4.87
CA GLU A 185 7.70 -2.23 -3.90
C GLU A 185 9.02 -1.82 -4.57
N GLY A 186 9.64 -2.75 -5.31
CA GLY A 186 10.86 -2.47 -6.06
C GLY A 186 10.69 -1.36 -7.10
N LEU A 187 9.56 -1.33 -7.81
CA LEU A 187 9.22 -0.27 -8.77
C LEU A 187 9.15 1.09 -8.08
N ILE A 188 8.41 1.21 -6.97
CA ILE A 188 8.24 2.48 -6.25
C ILE A 188 9.57 2.96 -5.68
N ARG A 189 10.34 2.07 -5.05
CA ARG A 189 11.66 2.41 -4.47
C ARG A 189 12.63 2.98 -5.52
N ASN A 190 12.54 2.49 -6.75
CA ASN A 190 13.45 2.84 -7.83
C ASN A 190 12.87 3.85 -8.83
N ILE A 191 11.62 4.28 -8.67
CA ILE A 191 10.85 5.04 -9.67
C ILE A 191 11.54 6.32 -10.16
N LYS A 192 12.41 6.93 -9.35
CA LYS A 192 13.23 8.10 -9.70
C LYS A 192 14.19 7.85 -10.87
N MET A 193 14.53 6.59 -11.16
CA MET A 193 15.40 6.18 -12.27
C MET A 193 14.63 5.88 -13.57
N MET A 194 13.30 5.88 -13.50
CA MET A 194 12.44 5.63 -14.65
C MET A 194 12.37 6.86 -15.57
N ASN A 195 12.54 6.64 -16.86
CA ASN A 195 12.48 7.62 -17.92
C ASN A 195 11.73 7.06 -19.14
N VAL A 196 11.59 7.85 -20.20
CA VAL A 196 10.80 7.47 -21.38
C VAL A 196 11.40 6.26 -22.12
N ALA A 197 12.72 6.10 -22.11
CA ALA A 197 13.41 5.03 -22.84
C ALA A 197 13.37 3.69 -22.11
N ASN A 198 13.38 3.69 -20.78
CA ASN A 198 13.43 2.45 -20.00
C ASN A 198 12.08 2.03 -19.40
N MET A 199 11.02 2.82 -19.56
CA MET A 199 9.75 2.59 -18.86
C MET A 199 9.17 1.19 -19.10
N ASP A 200 9.15 0.71 -20.34
CA ASP A 200 8.57 -0.60 -20.67
C ASP A 200 9.28 -1.75 -19.92
N GLU A 201 10.62 -1.76 -19.94
CA GLU A 201 11.43 -2.70 -19.16
C GLU A 201 11.23 -2.50 -17.64
N PHE A 202 11.19 -1.24 -17.19
CA PHE A 202 11.10 -0.88 -15.78
C PHE A 202 9.80 -1.37 -15.11
N LEU A 203 8.69 -1.40 -15.87
CA LEU A 203 7.40 -1.87 -15.36
C LEU A 203 7.33 -3.39 -15.22
N LEU A 204 8.04 -4.13 -16.06
CA LEU A 204 8.03 -5.59 -16.08
C LEU A 204 9.20 -6.21 -15.31
N LYS A 205 10.19 -5.41 -14.95
CA LYS A 205 11.39 -5.84 -14.22
C LYS A 205 11.05 -6.45 -12.87
N ASP A 206 11.57 -7.65 -12.64
CA ASP A 206 11.63 -8.22 -11.31
C ASP A 206 12.78 -7.59 -10.52
N TRP A 207 12.44 -7.09 -9.34
CA TRP A 207 13.38 -6.48 -8.43
C TRP A 207 13.85 -7.57 -7.46
N PRO A 208 15.16 -7.84 -7.35
CA PRO A 208 15.64 -8.82 -6.39
C PRO A 208 15.18 -8.43 -5.00
N VAL A 209 14.74 -9.42 -4.21
CA VAL A 209 14.53 -9.25 -2.78
C VAL A 209 15.92 -9.04 -2.18
N GLU A 210 16.38 -7.80 -2.18
CA GLU A 210 17.48 -7.42 -1.31
C GLU A 210 17.02 -7.82 0.10
N SER A 211 17.74 -8.78 0.73
CA SER A 211 17.71 -8.97 2.18
C SER A 211 17.61 -7.60 2.81
N ILE A 212 16.74 -7.39 3.80
CA ILE A 212 16.46 -6.10 4.45
C ILE A 212 17.75 -5.56 5.13
N GLY A 213 18.72 -5.19 4.32
CA GLY A 213 19.75 -4.23 4.61
C GLY A 213 19.08 -2.92 4.32
N ARG A 214 19.00 -2.09 5.36
CA ARG A 214 18.64 -0.66 5.28
C ARG A 214 19.00 -0.10 3.91
N PRO A 215 18.15 0.76 3.31
CA PRO A 215 18.60 1.61 2.24
C PRO A 215 19.93 2.22 2.70
N LYS A 216 21.02 1.92 2.01
CA LYS A 216 22.21 2.77 2.10
C LYS A 216 21.69 4.12 1.65
N THR A 217 21.35 4.96 2.63
CA THR A 217 21.27 6.38 2.39
C THR A 217 22.64 6.70 1.84
N THR A 218 22.71 6.87 0.52
CA THR A 218 23.71 7.74 -0.05
C THR A 218 23.39 9.09 0.57
N LYS A 219 23.89 9.31 1.79
CA LYS A 219 24.25 10.62 2.27
C LYS A 219 25.05 11.17 1.12
N ARG A 220 24.42 12.03 0.31
CA ARG A 220 25.18 12.94 -0.53
C ARG A 220 26.10 13.64 0.46
N LYS A 221 27.38 13.28 0.41
CA LYS A 221 28.44 14.19 0.82
C LYS A 221 28.21 15.42 -0.05
N ASN A 222 27.54 16.42 0.50
CA ASN A 222 27.73 17.76 0.00
C ASN A 222 29.16 18.12 0.42
N ALA A 223 30.09 17.85 -0.49
CA ALA A 223 31.37 18.51 -0.48
C ALA A 223 31.11 20.02 -0.56
N GLY A 224 31.83 20.77 0.28
CA GLY A 224 31.78 22.22 0.29
C GLY A 224 32.12 22.82 -1.07
N GLY A 225 31.58 24.02 -1.29
CA GLY A 225 31.81 24.85 -2.46
C GLY A 225 30.84 26.02 -2.43
N ASP A 226 31.36 27.17 -2.03
CA ASP A 226 30.66 28.37 -1.58
C ASP A 226 29.74 29.06 -2.60
N ALA A 227 28.74 29.75 -2.03
CA ALA A 227 28.48 31.19 -2.21
C ALA A 227 27.00 31.54 -2.52
N ASN A 228 26.41 32.22 -1.53
CA ASN A 228 25.31 33.19 -1.59
C ASN A 228 23.87 32.73 -1.87
N GLY A 229 23.08 32.79 -0.78
CA GLY A 229 21.85 33.59 -0.81
C GLY A 229 20.51 32.84 -0.79
N THR A 230 20.13 32.28 0.36
CA THR A 230 18.86 32.56 1.08
C THR A 230 18.67 31.53 2.20
N GLN A 231 18.93 31.93 3.44
CA GLN A 231 18.72 31.11 4.64
C GLN A 231 17.24 30.67 4.73
N LYS A 232 17.01 29.35 4.76
CA LYS A 232 15.74 28.78 5.22
C LYS A 232 15.59 29.16 6.69
N LYS A 233 14.54 29.94 7.01
CA LYS A 233 14.23 30.39 8.38
C LYS A 233 14.06 29.19 9.30
N LEU A 234 14.99 28.96 10.23
CA LEU A 234 14.82 28.04 11.35
C LEU A 234 13.74 28.64 12.27
N LYS A 235 12.62 27.92 12.49
CA LYS A 235 11.59 28.31 13.46
C LYS A 235 11.59 27.31 14.61
N LEU A 236 11.79 27.79 15.83
CA LEU A 236 11.75 26.97 17.05
C LEU A 236 10.32 26.50 17.35
N SER A 237 10.15 25.28 17.84
CA SER A 237 8.87 24.78 18.38
C SER A 237 8.53 25.49 19.70
N LYS A 238 7.25 25.52 20.10
CA LYS A 238 6.82 26.22 21.32
C LYS A 238 7.58 25.78 22.59
N PRO A 239 7.81 24.48 22.86
CA PRO A 239 8.62 24.04 24.01
C PRO A 239 10.06 24.56 23.97
N LEU A 240 10.68 24.61 22.79
CA LEU A 240 12.03 25.14 22.61
C LEU A 240 12.09 26.67 22.76
N GLN A 241 11.02 27.37 22.37
CA GLN A 241 10.90 28.81 22.62
C GLN A 241 10.82 29.10 24.12
N ASP A 242 10.06 28.31 24.88
CA ASP A 242 9.92 28.49 26.33
C ASP A 242 11.24 28.18 27.05
N LEU A 243 11.96 27.13 26.63
CA LEU A 243 13.27 26.78 27.17
C LEU A 243 14.34 27.86 26.89
N LEU A 244 14.39 28.36 25.65
CA LEU A 244 15.30 29.47 25.30
C LEU A 244 14.93 30.76 26.04
N SER A 245 13.64 31.05 26.23
CA SER A 245 13.19 32.22 27.00
C SER A 245 13.70 32.17 28.43
N LEU A 246 13.58 31.00 29.08
CA LEU A 246 14.05 30.79 30.44
C LEU A 246 15.57 30.98 30.52
N GLN A 247 16.32 30.36 29.62
CA GLN A 247 17.78 30.45 29.61
C GLN A 247 18.28 31.89 29.42
N LEU A 248 17.72 32.63 28.45
CA LEU A 248 18.06 34.04 28.21
C LEU A 248 17.75 34.92 29.42
N THR A 249 16.62 34.65 30.11
CA THR A 249 16.23 35.38 31.32
C THR A 249 17.21 35.13 32.46
N THR A 250 17.56 33.87 32.71
CA THR A 250 18.47 33.48 33.80
C THR A 250 19.89 34.01 33.57
N ASP A 251 20.40 33.89 32.35
CA ASP A 251 21.75 34.34 32.02
C ASP A 251 21.86 35.87 32.09
N PHE A 252 20.83 36.60 31.65
CA PHE A 252 20.79 38.05 31.77
C PHE A 252 20.64 38.51 33.23
N ALA A 253 19.80 37.86 34.03
CA ALA A 253 19.67 38.16 35.45
C ALA A 253 21.00 37.98 36.21
N SER A 254 21.74 36.91 35.88
CA SER A 254 23.06 36.66 36.46
C SER A 254 24.07 37.75 36.12
N LEU A 255 24.03 38.25 34.87
CA LEU A 255 24.85 39.40 34.46
C LEU A 255 24.41 40.69 35.18
N PHE A 256 23.11 40.91 35.32
CA PHE A 256 22.55 42.08 36.00
C PHE A 256 23.04 42.15 37.45
N ASP A 257 22.94 41.06 38.20
CA ASP A 257 23.36 40.98 39.60
C ASP A 257 24.88 41.19 39.77
N HIS A 258 25.67 40.76 38.78
CA HIS A 258 27.12 40.99 38.76
C HIS A 258 27.49 42.46 38.51
N ILE A 259 26.71 43.18 37.70
CA ILE A 259 26.97 44.58 37.35
C ILE A 259 26.41 45.53 38.42
N TYR A 260 25.22 45.23 38.93
CA TYR A 260 24.48 46.05 39.88
C TYR A 260 24.42 45.35 41.24
N THR A 261 25.55 45.38 41.95
CA THR A 261 25.70 44.74 43.27
C THR A 261 24.99 45.47 44.42
N LYS A 262 24.38 46.64 44.14
CA LYS A 262 23.62 47.45 45.10
C LYS A 262 22.13 47.45 44.72
N PRO A 263 21.22 47.61 45.69
CA PRO A 263 19.79 47.70 45.39
C PRO A 263 19.48 48.81 44.39
N MET A 264 18.86 48.44 43.27
CA MET A 264 18.44 49.35 42.20
C MET A 264 16.92 49.58 42.24
N LEU A 265 16.48 50.70 41.67
CA LEU A 265 15.05 51.03 41.52
C LEU A 265 14.39 50.29 40.34
N PHE A 266 15.17 49.51 39.59
CA PHE A 266 14.74 48.71 38.45
C PHE A 266 15.39 47.33 38.53
N THR A 267 14.77 46.37 37.86
CA THR A 267 15.12 44.96 37.88
C THR A 267 15.70 44.50 36.54
N ALA A 268 16.28 43.31 36.49
CA ALA A 268 16.75 42.71 35.25
C ALA A 268 15.65 42.65 34.16
N SER A 269 14.42 42.33 34.55
CA SER A 269 13.27 42.29 33.63
C SER A 269 12.85 43.65 33.07
N ASP A 270 13.20 44.75 33.74
CA ASP A 270 12.93 46.11 33.24
C ASP A 270 13.90 46.51 32.12
N LEU A 271 15.11 45.92 32.11
CA LEU A 271 16.12 46.14 31.08
C LEU A 271 16.08 45.11 29.94
N PHE A 272 15.70 43.88 30.26
CA PHE A 272 15.59 42.79 29.31
C PHE A 272 14.42 41.88 29.71
N GLY A 273 13.27 42.14 29.11
CA GLY A 273 12.03 41.48 29.43
C GLY A 273 11.49 40.65 28.27
N GLU A 274 10.21 40.33 28.36
CA GLU A 274 9.53 39.46 27.39
C GLU A 274 9.59 40.03 25.96
N LYS A 275 9.60 41.35 25.79
CA LYS A 275 9.64 41.99 24.47
C LYS A 275 10.94 41.69 23.73
N GLU A 276 12.07 41.83 24.40
CA GLU A 276 13.40 41.58 23.85
C GLU A 276 13.61 40.08 23.58
N ILE A 277 13.15 39.23 24.51
CA ILE A 277 13.19 37.77 24.37
C ILE A 277 12.36 37.30 23.17
N GLN A 278 11.13 37.81 23.01
CA GLN A 278 10.28 37.47 21.87
C GLN A 278 10.87 37.96 20.54
N ALA A 279 11.56 39.11 20.53
CA ALA A 279 12.26 39.61 19.34
C ALA A 279 13.39 38.65 18.93
N ILE A 280 14.20 38.17 19.88
CA ILE A 280 15.26 37.19 19.65
C ILE A 280 14.68 35.86 19.13
N ILE A 281 13.61 35.36 19.75
CA ILE A 281 12.95 34.10 19.32
C ILE A 281 12.39 34.22 17.91
N LYS A 282 11.74 35.34 17.59
CA LYS A 282 11.13 35.60 16.29
C LYS A 282 12.17 35.61 15.16
N ASP A 283 13.34 36.17 15.42
CA ASP A 283 14.44 36.29 14.46
C ASP A 283 15.56 35.25 14.66
N PHE A 284 15.36 34.24 15.51
CA PHE A 284 16.35 33.21 15.88
C PHE A 284 17.08 32.61 14.67
N GLY A 285 16.32 32.19 13.65
CA GLY A 285 16.88 31.60 12.42
C GLY A 285 17.63 32.57 11.50
N LYS A 286 17.79 33.83 11.88
CA LYS A 286 18.55 34.87 11.18
C LYS A 286 19.70 35.45 12.01
N LEU A 287 19.86 34.98 13.26
CA LEU A 287 20.94 35.47 14.12
C LEU A 287 22.26 34.86 13.65
N ASP A 288 23.21 35.73 13.27
CA ASP A 288 24.53 35.38 12.75
C ASP A 288 25.68 35.95 13.60
N GLY A 289 25.42 36.13 14.89
CA GLY A 289 26.39 36.56 15.89
C GLY A 289 25.98 37.83 16.63
N ILE A 290 26.89 38.34 17.47
CA ILE A 290 26.67 39.51 18.35
C ILE A 290 26.05 40.72 17.62
N SER A 291 26.48 40.98 16.38
CA SER A 291 26.00 42.10 15.57
C SER A 291 24.52 42.00 15.18
N SER A 292 24.00 40.79 14.94
CA SER A 292 22.57 40.57 14.66
C SER A 292 21.72 40.69 15.92
N ILE A 293 22.22 40.20 17.06
CA ILE A 293 21.56 40.30 18.37
C ILE A 293 21.39 41.77 18.74
N ARG A 294 22.44 42.59 18.57
CA ARG A 294 22.38 44.05 18.79
C ARG A 294 21.29 44.72 17.94
N LYS A 295 21.13 44.31 16.68
CA LYS A 295 20.11 44.86 15.77
C LYS A 295 18.69 44.45 16.16
N VAL A 296 18.52 43.25 16.70
CA VAL A 296 17.22 42.70 17.10
C VAL A 296 16.71 43.29 18.41
N ILE A 297 17.59 43.47 19.40
CA ILE A 297 17.23 44.04 20.71
C ILE A 297 17.11 45.57 20.61
N GLY A 298 18.08 46.24 19.97
CA GLY A 298 18.15 47.70 19.95
C GLY A 298 18.42 48.32 21.33
N GLY A 299 18.43 49.65 21.41
CA GLY A 299 18.55 50.38 22.69
C GLY A 299 19.96 50.46 23.31
N GLN A 300 20.02 51.05 24.51
CA GLN A 300 21.23 51.08 25.33
C GLN A 300 21.40 49.73 26.05
N MET A 301 22.64 49.25 26.16
CA MET A 301 22.95 47.93 26.72
C MET A 301 23.95 48.04 27.86
N ILE A 302 23.84 47.10 28.80
CA ILE A 302 24.78 46.98 29.90
C ILE A 302 26.06 46.26 29.45
N PRO A 303 27.23 46.54 30.05
CA PRO A 303 28.48 45.88 29.69
C PRO A 303 28.37 44.34 29.73
N GLY A 304 28.84 43.64 28.71
CA GLY A 304 28.81 42.16 28.66
C GLY A 304 27.47 41.54 28.24
N GLN A 305 26.41 42.34 28.04
CA GLN A 305 25.08 41.85 27.68
C GLN A 305 25.07 41.03 26.39
N LEU A 306 25.79 41.49 25.36
CA LEU A 306 25.77 40.84 24.06
C LEU A 306 26.54 39.54 24.04
N GLU A 307 27.65 39.47 24.77
CA GLU A 307 28.49 38.30 24.89
C GLU A 307 27.74 37.18 25.64
N VAL A 308 27.06 37.52 26.74
CA VAL A 308 26.24 36.58 27.51
C VAL A 308 25.07 36.05 26.67
N LEU A 309 24.32 36.92 26.01
CA LEU A 309 23.17 36.51 25.19
C LEU A 309 23.62 35.68 23.97
N HIS A 310 24.73 36.02 23.34
CA HIS A 310 25.31 35.24 22.25
C HIS A 310 25.75 33.84 22.70
N ASN A 311 26.45 33.75 23.83
CA ASN A 311 26.90 32.47 24.38
C ASN A 311 25.73 31.60 24.83
N SER A 312 24.68 32.21 25.39
CA SER A 312 23.43 31.53 25.76
C SER A 312 22.75 30.89 24.55
N ILE A 313 22.61 31.65 23.46
CA ILE A 313 22.04 31.17 22.18
C ILE A 313 22.90 30.06 21.57
N LEU A 314 24.23 30.19 21.59
CA LEU A 314 25.15 29.17 21.09
C LEU A 314 25.05 27.87 21.90
N SER A 315 25.07 27.97 23.24
CA SER A 315 24.92 26.83 24.16
C SER A 315 23.60 26.11 23.94
N PHE A 316 22.49 26.85 23.83
CA PHE A 316 21.17 26.30 23.51
C PHE A 316 21.15 25.57 22.17
N THR A 317 21.78 26.16 21.15
CA THR A 317 21.89 25.59 19.80
C THR A 317 22.83 24.38 19.76
N GLN A 318 23.68 24.15 20.76
CA GLN A 318 24.52 22.95 20.84
C GLN A 318 23.86 21.85 21.68
N GLY A 319 23.16 22.21 22.76
CA GLY A 319 22.44 21.27 23.63
C GLY A 319 21.17 20.68 22.99
N ALA A 320 20.36 21.51 22.32
CA ALA A 320 19.09 21.06 21.74
C ALA A 320 19.26 20.00 20.62
N PHE A 321 20.42 19.96 19.96
CA PHE A 321 20.71 18.96 18.92
C PHE A 321 21.22 17.63 19.49
N LEU A 322 21.80 17.63 20.70
CA LEU A 322 22.26 16.40 21.38
C LEU A 322 21.10 15.60 21.99
N ASP A 323 20.11 16.28 22.57
CA ASP A 323 18.94 15.62 23.16
C ASP A 323 17.99 15.03 22.10
N GLU A 324 17.90 15.68 20.94
CA GLU A 324 17.10 15.19 19.81
C GLU A 324 17.73 13.91 19.21
N GLU A 325 19.06 13.82 19.13
CA GLU A 325 19.78 12.64 18.63
C GLU A 325 19.68 11.44 19.59
N ASN A 326 19.78 11.67 20.91
CA ASN A 326 19.59 10.63 21.92
C ASN A 326 18.15 10.11 21.99
N SER A 327 17.16 11.01 21.89
CA SER A 327 15.73 10.64 21.87
C SER A 327 15.35 9.85 20.61
N ILE A 328 15.94 10.21 19.45
CA ILE A 328 15.77 9.46 18.21
C ILE A 328 16.39 8.06 18.35
N GLN A 329 17.55 7.93 18.99
CA GLN A 329 18.22 6.64 19.17
C GLN A 329 17.48 5.72 20.15
N ASP A 330 16.98 6.23 21.27
CA ASP A 330 16.19 5.46 22.24
C ASP A 330 14.86 4.98 21.63
N ARG A 331 14.19 5.85 20.86
CA ARG A 331 12.98 5.49 20.12
C ARG A 331 13.26 4.44 19.04
N ALA A 332 14.40 4.51 18.36
CA ALA A 332 14.80 3.53 17.38
C ALA A 332 15.10 2.15 18.02
N ASN A 333 15.70 2.13 19.20
CA ASN A 333 15.98 0.89 19.93
C ASN A 333 14.70 0.21 20.42
N ARG A 334 13.74 0.96 21.01
CA ARG A 334 12.44 0.39 21.45
C ARG A 334 11.61 -0.15 20.30
N LEU A 335 11.65 0.51 19.13
CA LEU A 335 10.96 0.01 17.94
C LEU A 335 11.57 -1.30 17.43
N LYS A 336 12.90 -1.45 17.56
CA LYS A 336 13.61 -2.67 17.18
C LYS A 336 13.26 -3.84 18.10
N GLU A 337 13.24 -3.61 19.41
CA GLU A 337 12.85 -4.65 20.40
C GLU A 337 11.40 -5.14 20.19
N LEU A 338 10.48 -4.22 19.90
CA LEU A 338 9.09 -4.57 19.58
C LEU A 338 8.95 -5.35 18.26
N GLU A 339 9.83 -5.08 17.29
CA GLU A 339 9.84 -5.78 16.01
C GLU A 339 10.39 -7.20 16.17
N GLU A 340 11.46 -7.37 16.96
CA GLU A 340 12.03 -8.68 17.32
C GLU A 340 11.02 -9.55 18.09
N GLN A 341 10.26 -8.97 19.04
CA GLN A 341 9.19 -9.69 19.74
C GLN A 341 8.07 -10.16 18.80
N LYS A 342 7.62 -9.30 17.88
CA LYS A 342 6.57 -9.65 16.90
C LYS A 342 7.03 -10.68 15.88
N GLU A 343 8.32 -10.79 15.63
CA GLU A 343 8.89 -11.80 14.76
C GLU A 343 8.94 -13.16 15.48
N GLN A 344 9.32 -13.19 16.75
CA GLN A 344 9.26 -14.38 17.59
C GLN A 344 7.83 -14.92 17.74
N GLU A 345 6.86 -14.06 18.07
CA GLU A 345 5.44 -14.46 18.18
C GLU A 345 4.89 -15.03 16.87
N ARG A 346 5.28 -14.45 15.72
CA ARG A 346 4.87 -14.96 14.40
C ARG A 346 5.51 -16.30 14.08
N ALA A 347 6.79 -16.49 14.41
CA ALA A 347 7.48 -17.76 14.21
C ALA A 347 6.86 -18.89 15.06
N GLU A 348 6.52 -18.59 16.32
CA GLU A 348 5.84 -19.55 17.21
C GLU A 348 4.43 -19.89 16.72
N ALA A 349 3.63 -18.89 16.29
CA ALA A 349 2.31 -19.13 15.73
C ALA A 349 2.35 -20.00 14.46
N GLN A 350 3.32 -19.75 13.56
CA GLN A 350 3.52 -20.56 12.36
C GLN A 350 3.94 -22.00 12.69
N ALA A 351 4.81 -22.20 13.69
CA ALA A 351 5.21 -23.52 14.15
C ALA A 351 4.00 -24.30 14.73
N GLN A 352 3.19 -23.66 15.56
CA GLN A 352 1.98 -24.27 16.13
C GLN A 352 0.94 -24.62 15.05
N GLU A 353 0.75 -23.76 14.05
CA GLU A 353 -0.18 -24.05 12.96
C GLU A 353 0.31 -25.20 12.07
N ALA A 354 1.62 -25.26 11.79
CA ALA A 354 2.21 -26.36 11.04
C ALA A 354 2.06 -27.70 11.78
N GLU A 355 2.21 -27.72 13.10
CA GLU A 355 2.00 -28.89 13.93
C GLU A 355 0.53 -29.35 13.90
N ARG A 356 -0.42 -28.42 14.12
CA ARG A 356 -1.86 -28.72 14.02
C ARG A 356 -2.26 -29.26 12.64
N LYS A 357 -1.71 -28.71 11.55
CA LYS A 357 -1.95 -29.22 10.19
C LYS A 357 -1.41 -30.63 9.99
N ARG A 358 -0.23 -30.95 10.55
CA ARG A 358 0.33 -32.30 10.50
C ARG A 358 -0.52 -33.30 11.27
N GLU A 359 -1.02 -32.94 12.44
CA GLU A 359 -1.92 -33.80 13.22
C GLU A 359 -3.27 -34.00 12.51
N ALA A 360 -3.88 -32.93 12.01
CA ALA A 360 -5.13 -33.00 11.25
C ALA A 360 -4.99 -33.89 9.99
N ALA A 361 -3.87 -33.80 9.27
CA ALA A 361 -3.58 -34.65 8.12
C ALA A 361 -3.46 -36.13 8.49
N LYS A 362 -2.86 -36.46 9.64
CA LYS A 362 -2.80 -37.84 10.14
C LYS A 362 -4.19 -38.39 10.47
N VAL A 363 -5.03 -37.58 11.12
CA VAL A 363 -6.41 -37.97 11.46
C VAL A 363 -7.25 -38.14 10.19
N ALA A 364 -7.17 -37.22 9.24
CA ALA A 364 -7.89 -37.30 7.97
C ALA A 364 -7.53 -38.58 7.20
N LYS A 365 -6.23 -38.89 7.09
CA LYS A 365 -5.77 -40.12 6.44
C LYS A 365 -6.31 -41.39 7.13
N ALA A 366 -6.30 -41.43 8.47
CA ALA A 366 -6.84 -42.56 9.21
C ALA A 366 -8.37 -42.74 9.00
N ILE A 367 -9.10 -41.65 8.80
CA ILE A 367 -10.53 -41.71 8.47
C ILE A 367 -10.73 -42.24 7.04
N GLU A 368 -9.95 -41.75 6.07
CA GLU A 368 -9.99 -42.22 4.68
C GLU A 368 -9.69 -43.71 4.56
N ASP A 369 -8.63 -44.19 5.23
CA ASP A 369 -8.26 -45.61 5.24
C ASP A 369 -9.40 -46.47 5.80
N ARG A 370 -10.06 -46.03 6.88
CA ARG A 370 -11.22 -46.74 7.45
C ARG A 370 -12.45 -46.74 6.54
N ILE A 371 -12.70 -45.65 5.81
CA ILE A 371 -13.81 -45.59 4.84
C ILE A 371 -13.55 -46.59 3.71
N ALA A 372 -12.32 -46.63 3.19
CA ALA A 372 -11.93 -47.55 2.13
C ALA A 372 -12.07 -49.02 2.55
N GLU A 373 -11.69 -49.39 3.78
CA GLU A 373 -11.90 -50.74 4.32
C GLU A 373 -13.39 -51.13 4.35
N VAL A 374 -14.25 -50.25 4.88
CA VAL A 374 -15.69 -50.50 4.95
C VAL A 374 -16.33 -50.60 3.56
N GLU A 375 -15.86 -49.83 2.58
CA GLU A 375 -16.33 -49.92 1.20
C GLU A 375 -15.90 -51.23 0.53
N ALA A 376 -14.66 -51.66 0.74
CA ALA A 376 -14.17 -52.93 0.23
C ALA A 376 -14.96 -54.13 0.80
N GLU A 377 -15.26 -54.12 2.11
CA GLU A 377 -16.11 -55.14 2.74
C GLU A 377 -17.52 -55.17 2.14
N LYS A 378 -18.14 -53.99 1.94
CA LYS A 378 -19.46 -53.89 1.30
C LYS A 378 -19.46 -54.41 -0.13
N GLN A 379 -18.42 -54.12 -0.91
CA GLN A 379 -18.28 -54.63 -2.28
C GLN A 379 -18.12 -56.14 -2.30
N ALA A 380 -17.30 -56.70 -1.41
CA ALA A 380 -17.13 -58.15 -1.28
C ALA A 380 -18.46 -58.84 -0.92
N ALA A 381 -19.21 -58.28 0.03
CA ALA A 381 -20.51 -58.81 0.43
C ALA A 381 -21.54 -58.76 -0.73
N ARG A 382 -21.60 -57.65 -1.49
CA ARG A 382 -22.47 -57.55 -2.67
C ARG A 382 -22.14 -58.59 -3.72
N LYS A 383 -20.86 -58.83 -3.98
CA LYS A 383 -20.40 -59.83 -4.94
C LYS A 383 -20.81 -61.25 -4.52
N GLN A 384 -20.69 -61.59 -3.24
CA GLN A 384 -21.16 -62.88 -2.73
C GLN A 384 -22.67 -63.07 -2.95
N VAL A 385 -23.49 -62.05 -2.66
CA VAL A 385 -24.94 -62.12 -2.90
C VAL A 385 -25.25 -62.28 -4.39
N GLU A 386 -24.54 -61.57 -5.27
CA GLU A 386 -24.72 -61.66 -6.72
C GLU A 386 -24.31 -63.05 -7.26
N ASP A 387 -23.22 -63.62 -6.76
CA ASP A 387 -22.74 -64.95 -7.16
C ASP A 387 -23.73 -66.04 -6.74
N VAL A 388 -24.32 -65.95 -5.54
CA VAL A 388 -25.39 -66.86 -5.09
C VAL A 388 -26.62 -66.73 -5.99
N TRP A 389 -27.07 -65.51 -6.28
CA TRP A 389 -28.22 -65.29 -7.16
C TRP A 389 -27.98 -65.82 -8.58
N LYS A 390 -26.79 -65.64 -9.14
CA LYS A 390 -26.42 -66.21 -10.46
C LYS A 390 -26.46 -67.73 -10.46
N ALA A 391 -25.98 -68.37 -9.38
CA ALA A 391 -26.03 -69.83 -9.24
C ALA A 391 -27.48 -70.35 -9.16
N GLU A 392 -28.36 -69.67 -8.42
CA GLU A 392 -29.79 -70.01 -8.35
C GLU A 392 -30.49 -69.85 -9.71
N GLN A 393 -30.21 -68.77 -10.44
CA GLN A 393 -30.76 -68.55 -11.79
C GLN A 393 -30.29 -69.62 -12.78
N ALA A 394 -29.02 -70.03 -12.70
CA ALA A 394 -28.49 -71.10 -13.54
C ALA A 394 -29.23 -72.43 -13.30
N LEU A 395 -29.48 -72.79 -12.03
CA LEU A 395 -30.26 -73.98 -11.67
C LEU A 395 -31.71 -73.90 -12.15
N HIS A 396 -32.34 -72.74 -11.99
CA HIS A 396 -33.72 -72.51 -12.46
C HIS A 396 -33.81 -72.64 -13.99
N MET A 397 -32.84 -72.09 -14.72
CA MET A 397 -32.76 -72.18 -16.17
C MET A 397 -32.59 -73.63 -16.65
N VAL A 398 -31.75 -74.43 -16.00
CA VAL A 398 -31.62 -75.87 -16.29
C VAL A 398 -32.96 -76.59 -16.12
N LYS A 399 -33.71 -76.29 -15.06
CA LYS A 399 -35.03 -76.88 -14.79
C LYS A 399 -36.05 -76.50 -15.87
N LEU A 400 -36.09 -75.23 -16.28
CA LEU A 400 -36.96 -74.74 -17.36
C LEU A 400 -36.64 -75.40 -18.70
N ILE A 401 -35.35 -75.52 -19.04
CA ILE A 401 -34.92 -76.22 -20.25
C ILE A 401 -35.42 -77.68 -20.17
N ARG A 402 -35.35 -78.34 -19.01
CA ARG A 402 -35.83 -79.74 -18.84
C ARG A 402 -37.32 -79.88 -19.09
N LEU A 403 -38.12 -79.04 -18.45
CA LEU A 403 -39.58 -79.03 -18.61
C LEU A 403 -39.99 -78.72 -20.06
N ALA A 404 -39.28 -77.81 -20.73
CA ALA A 404 -39.52 -77.49 -22.13
C ALA A 404 -39.24 -78.67 -23.07
N GLY A 405 -38.16 -79.43 -22.81
CA GLY A 405 -37.85 -80.65 -23.55
C GLY A 405 -38.88 -81.76 -23.35
N GLU A 406 -39.25 -82.03 -22.09
CA GLU A 406 -40.26 -83.03 -21.74
C GLU A 406 -41.65 -82.68 -22.31
N LYS A 407 -41.99 -81.39 -22.40
CA LYS A 407 -43.24 -80.92 -23.02
C LYS A 407 -43.22 -81.10 -24.54
N ALA A 408 -42.12 -80.72 -25.20
CA ALA A 408 -41.97 -80.90 -26.65
C ALA A 408 -42.06 -82.38 -27.06
N GLU A 409 -41.48 -83.29 -26.26
CA GLU A 409 -41.59 -84.73 -26.51
C GLU A 409 -43.03 -85.25 -26.31
N ARG A 410 -43.78 -84.75 -25.32
CA ARG A 410 -45.21 -85.07 -25.15
C ARG A 410 -46.09 -84.59 -26.30
N GLU A 411 -45.72 -83.48 -26.93
CA GLU A 411 -46.46 -82.89 -28.06
C GLU A 411 -46.03 -83.46 -29.43
N GLY A 412 -45.12 -84.45 -29.47
CA GLY A 412 -44.67 -85.09 -30.71
C GLY A 412 -43.74 -84.21 -31.56
N LEU A 413 -43.22 -83.12 -31.01
CA LEU A 413 -42.34 -82.16 -31.70
C LEU A 413 -40.87 -82.51 -31.46
N LYS A 414 -40.00 -82.35 -32.47
CA LYS A 414 -38.54 -82.52 -32.31
C LYS A 414 -38.00 -81.44 -31.35
N SER A 415 -37.63 -81.84 -30.13
CA SER A 415 -37.02 -80.93 -29.15
C SER A 415 -35.62 -80.48 -29.59
N ILE A 416 -35.41 -79.16 -29.67
CA ILE A 416 -34.09 -78.54 -29.90
C ILE A 416 -33.14 -78.62 -28.70
N HIS A 417 -33.62 -79.14 -27.56
CA HIS A 417 -32.86 -79.25 -26.31
C HIS A 417 -32.45 -80.68 -25.96
N ARG A 418 -32.68 -81.65 -26.87
CA ARG A 418 -32.25 -83.05 -26.70
C ARG A 418 -30.74 -83.12 -26.43
N GLY A 419 -30.36 -83.72 -25.30
CA GLY A 419 -28.96 -83.95 -24.91
C GLY A 419 -28.32 -82.84 -24.06
N ARG A 420 -28.95 -81.68 -23.83
CA ARG A 420 -28.40 -80.61 -22.96
C ARG A 420 -28.63 -80.85 -21.45
N TYR A 421 -29.26 -81.95 -21.06
CA TYR A 421 -29.60 -82.26 -19.66
C TYR A 421 -28.53 -83.00 -18.88
N ILE A 422 -27.49 -83.47 -19.56
CA ILE A 422 -26.39 -84.21 -18.94
C ILE A 422 -25.17 -83.31 -18.99
N GLY A 423 -25.00 -82.51 -17.94
CA GLY A 423 -23.93 -81.51 -17.86
C GLY A 423 -23.78 -80.98 -16.45
N GLY A 424 -23.65 -81.88 -15.49
CA GLY A 424 -23.16 -81.58 -14.15
C GLY A 424 -21.88 -82.39 -13.90
N SER A 425 -20.89 -81.75 -13.29
CA SER A 425 -19.57 -82.25 -12.85
C SER A 425 -18.49 -82.53 -13.91
N ALA A 426 -17.68 -81.50 -14.16
CA ALA A 426 -16.21 -81.57 -14.04
C ALA A 426 -15.72 -80.23 -13.46
#